data_AF-A0AAV8R4I1-F1
#
_entry.id   AF-A0AAV8R4I1-F1
#
_cell.length_a   1.000
_cell.length_b   1.000
_cell.length_c   1.000
_cell.angle_alpha   90.00
_cell.angle_beta   90.00
_cell.angle_gamma   90.00
#
_symmetry.space_group_name_H-M   'P 1'
#
loop_
_entity.id
_entity.type
_entity.pdbx_description
1 polymer ?
#
loop_
_entity_poly.entity_id
_entity_poly.type
_entity_poly.pdbx_seq_one_letter_code
_entity_poly.pdbx_strand_id
1 'polypeptide(L)'
;METVATHSLPHLHLTHPFLLLLLPMLLCVLLLFLRRQRTAASTTKLPLPPSPSRIPILGNLHQLGSLPHRTLRAMAARHGPIMLLQLGEVPALVVSTVDMAREVMKEQDHIFASRPSLKVPNMLLRDGRDVAFAPYGNYWRQVKKVSLLHLLSAKMVRSFRVVRREEVACMTDEISRACSSGPVDVTGALKSLANHIISRITLGSSSKQEIWGRQIVHVLGVASTLMGAFHAGDYFPSLPWLSRFSGLEERVKRVLDVVDPILDEIIEKHRRRSREDERETDFVDILLSLQEDPEMKRLISNESIKAIVTDVRVDCDVFGNACVVSCMKNVASPLTRSHLNDARVSCCRSAGPEADPRAGGLPLTISMDTSRFGAQHCSLLDSQQHRQQTSPSPFHPTVKGFGEAPVSSSYRRDEASMTPLLAW
;
A
#
# COMPACT_ATOMS: atom_id res chain seq x y z
N MET A 1 58.30 -65.16 20.23
CA MET A 1 58.46 -63.72 19.90
C MET A 1 57.43 -63.40 18.83
N GLU A 2 56.22 -63.06 19.24
CA GLU A 2 55.16 -62.58 18.34
C GLU A 2 55.10 -61.06 18.46
N THR A 3 55.36 -60.37 17.36
CA THR A 3 55.24 -58.92 17.24
C THR A 3 53.79 -58.57 16.92
N VAL A 4 53.12 -57.95 17.87
CA VAL A 4 51.78 -57.36 17.74
C VAL A 4 51.85 -56.11 16.86
N ALA A 5 51.17 -56.15 15.72
CA ALA A 5 50.94 -54.99 14.86
C ALA A 5 49.75 -54.18 15.41
N THR A 6 50.01 -53.02 16.01
CA THR A 6 48.99 -52.04 16.36
C THR A 6 48.62 -51.23 15.12
N HIS A 7 47.41 -51.43 14.60
CA HIS A 7 46.80 -50.55 13.61
C HIS A 7 46.41 -49.22 14.27
N SER A 8 47.11 -48.15 13.92
CA SER A 8 46.73 -46.77 14.23
C SER A 8 45.61 -46.31 13.30
N LEU A 9 44.41 -46.09 13.81
CA LEU A 9 43.33 -45.38 13.12
C LEU A 9 43.63 -43.87 13.09
N PRO A 10 43.55 -43.18 11.94
CA PRO A 10 43.75 -41.74 11.90
C PRO A 10 42.47 -40.96 12.23
N HIS A 11 42.64 -39.94 13.07
CA HIS A 11 41.94 -38.65 13.04
C HIS A 11 40.40 -38.61 13.05
N LEU A 12 39.81 -38.49 14.25
CA LEU A 12 38.44 -37.99 14.43
C LEU A 12 38.29 -36.92 15.55
N HIS A 13 39.30 -36.08 15.77
CA HIS A 13 39.35 -35.16 16.92
C HIS A 13 39.25 -33.65 16.59
N LEU A 14 38.64 -33.25 15.46
CA LEU A 14 38.59 -31.81 15.12
C LEU A 14 37.26 -31.32 14.50
N THR A 15 36.12 -31.84 14.95
CA THR A 15 34.78 -31.29 14.60
C THR A 15 33.96 -30.83 15.82
N HIS A 16 34.49 -30.97 17.05
CA HIS A 16 33.73 -30.77 18.28
C HIS A 16 33.81 -29.40 19.01
N PRO A 17 34.76 -28.47 18.78
CA PRO A 17 34.80 -27.24 19.60
C PRO A 17 33.58 -26.33 19.34
N PHE A 18 33.08 -26.27 18.10
CA PHE A 18 31.86 -25.54 17.76
C PHE A 18 30.61 -26.19 18.35
N LEU A 19 30.54 -27.53 18.38
CA LEU A 19 29.39 -28.26 18.94
C LEU A 19 29.30 -28.08 20.47
N LEU A 20 30.45 -28.05 21.16
CA LEU A 20 30.54 -27.81 22.60
C LEU A 20 30.07 -26.40 23.00
N LEU A 21 30.23 -25.40 22.12
CA LEU A 21 29.77 -24.03 22.36
C LEU A 21 28.30 -23.82 21.97
N LEU A 22 27.82 -24.53 20.94
CA LEU A 22 26.43 -24.45 20.47
C LEU A 22 25.42 -25.00 21.48
N LEU A 23 25.75 -26.11 22.15
CA LEU A 23 24.86 -26.79 23.08
C LEU A 23 24.47 -25.94 24.32
N PRO A 24 25.40 -25.28 25.04
CA PRO A 24 25.04 -24.39 26.14
C PRO A 24 24.34 -23.11 25.66
N MET A 25 24.64 -22.63 24.45
CA MET A 25 23.93 -21.48 23.86
C MET A 25 22.47 -21.83 23.56
N LEU A 26 22.23 -23.00 22.95
CA LEU A 26 20.89 -23.55 22.69
C LEU A 26 20.12 -23.79 24.01
N LEU A 27 20.79 -24.33 25.03
CA LEU A 27 20.21 -24.53 26.36
C LEU A 27 19.87 -23.20 27.03
N CYS A 28 20.73 -22.18 26.92
CA CYS A 28 20.47 -20.86 27.46
C CYS A 28 19.28 -20.19 26.77
N VAL A 29 19.19 -20.29 25.44
CA VAL A 29 18.03 -19.83 24.65
C VAL A 29 16.76 -20.57 25.08
N LEU A 30 16.82 -21.90 25.28
CA LEU A 30 15.69 -22.69 25.76
C LEU A 30 15.26 -22.28 27.18
N LEU A 31 16.20 -22.04 28.09
CA LEU A 31 15.89 -21.61 29.46
C LEU A 31 15.30 -20.20 29.51
N LEU A 32 15.82 -19.26 28.70
CA LEU A 32 15.25 -17.93 28.54
C LEU A 32 13.84 -18.00 27.94
N PHE A 33 13.63 -18.88 26.97
CA PHE A 33 12.33 -19.13 26.37
C PHE A 33 11.33 -19.68 27.40
N LEU A 34 11.71 -20.71 28.17
CA LEU A 34 10.88 -21.28 29.23
C LEU A 34 10.56 -20.27 30.34
N ARG A 35 11.53 -19.41 30.71
CA ARG A 35 11.30 -18.31 31.66
C ARG A 35 10.30 -17.29 31.12
N ARG A 36 10.42 -16.89 29.85
CA ARG A 36 9.49 -15.95 29.20
C ARG A 36 8.07 -16.53 29.07
N GLN A 37 7.94 -17.84 28.83
CA GLN A 37 6.64 -18.51 28.86
C GLN A 37 6.00 -18.50 30.25
N ARG A 38 6.80 -18.67 31.31
CA ARG A 38 6.30 -18.62 32.70
C ARG A 38 5.86 -17.23 33.13
N THR A 39 6.52 -16.17 32.68
CA THR A 39 6.12 -14.79 33.00
C THR A 39 4.90 -14.32 32.21
N ALA A 40 4.66 -14.87 31.02
CA ALA A 40 3.46 -14.61 30.23
C ALA A 40 2.18 -15.26 30.80
N ALA A 41 2.31 -16.19 31.76
CA ALA A 41 1.19 -16.93 32.35
C ALA A 41 0.43 -16.16 33.45
N SER A 42 0.77 -14.89 33.72
CA SER A 42 0.15 -14.09 34.77
C SER A 42 -0.60 -12.88 34.20
N THR A 43 -1.71 -13.13 33.51
CA THR A 43 -2.80 -12.17 33.39
C THR A 43 -4.13 -12.92 33.56
N THR A 44 -5.09 -12.29 34.23
CA THR A 44 -6.42 -12.78 34.57
C THR A 44 -7.09 -13.57 33.43
N LYS A 45 -7.63 -14.76 33.76
CA LYS A 45 -8.25 -15.76 32.85
C LYS A 45 -9.55 -15.27 32.20
N LEU A 46 -9.50 -14.18 31.44
CA LEU A 46 -10.58 -13.88 30.51
C LEU A 46 -10.56 -14.93 29.41
N PRO A 47 -11.72 -15.46 28.98
CA PRO A 47 -11.78 -16.37 27.85
C PRO A 47 -11.27 -15.64 26.61
N LEU A 48 -10.09 -16.03 26.14
CA LEU A 48 -9.53 -15.50 24.91
C LEU A 48 -10.29 -16.06 23.70
N PRO A 49 -10.34 -15.33 22.58
CA PRO A 49 -10.84 -15.88 21.32
C PRO A 49 -10.09 -17.17 20.95
N PRO A 50 -10.73 -18.07 20.18
CA PRO A 50 -10.08 -19.29 19.72
C PRO A 50 -8.80 -18.95 18.96
N SER A 51 -7.76 -19.78 19.16
CA SER A 51 -6.44 -19.56 18.55
C SER A 51 -5.98 -20.83 17.85
N PRO A 52 -5.61 -20.77 16.55
CA PRO A 52 -4.95 -21.87 15.88
C PRO A 52 -3.64 -22.25 16.59
N SER A 53 -3.28 -23.53 16.52
CA SER A 53 -2.04 -24.03 17.12
C SER A 53 -0.84 -23.20 16.64
N ARG A 54 -0.03 -22.74 17.61
CA ARG A 54 1.12 -21.87 17.40
C ARG A 54 2.40 -22.57 17.82
N ILE A 55 3.50 -22.25 17.16
CA ILE A 55 4.82 -22.76 17.55
C ILE A 55 5.58 -21.73 18.40
N PRO A 56 6.52 -22.18 19.25
CA PRO A 56 7.49 -21.33 19.94
C PRO A 56 8.07 -20.20 19.08
N ILE A 57 8.15 -18.99 19.65
CA ILE A 57 8.80 -17.80 19.09
C ILE A 57 8.09 -17.23 17.85
N LEU A 58 7.92 -18.03 16.79
CA LEU A 58 7.33 -17.61 15.52
C LEU A 58 5.81 -17.45 15.59
N GLY A 59 5.14 -18.14 16.52
CA GLY A 59 3.69 -18.10 16.66
C GLY A 59 2.98 -18.71 15.46
N ASN A 60 2.07 -17.96 14.83
CA ASN A 60 1.27 -18.32 13.66
C ASN A 60 1.83 -17.74 12.34
N LEU A 61 2.97 -17.03 12.35
CA LEU A 61 3.56 -16.45 11.13
C LEU A 61 3.84 -17.52 10.04
N HIS A 62 4.32 -18.69 10.45
CA HIS A 62 4.59 -19.82 9.55
C HIS A 62 3.35 -20.34 8.78
N GLN A 63 2.15 -20.03 9.27
CA GLN A 63 0.90 -20.42 8.63
C GLN A 63 0.49 -19.43 7.54
N LEU A 64 1.00 -18.19 7.60
CA LEU A 64 0.68 -17.16 6.63
C LEU A 64 1.46 -17.43 5.34
N GLY A 65 0.73 -17.79 4.27
CA GLY A 65 1.31 -17.98 2.94
C GLY A 65 1.55 -16.64 2.22
N SER A 66 1.85 -16.70 0.94
CA SER A 66 2.05 -15.51 0.09
C SER A 66 0.81 -14.61 -0.03
N LEU A 67 -0.37 -15.16 0.23
CA LEU A 67 -1.65 -14.45 0.25
C LEU A 67 -2.32 -14.58 1.64
N PRO A 68 -1.88 -13.82 2.64
CA PRO A 68 -2.32 -13.98 4.03
C PRO A 68 -3.83 -13.92 4.19
N HIS A 69 -4.51 -13.01 3.50
CA HIS A 69 -5.98 -12.88 3.53
C HIS A 69 -6.72 -14.18 3.15
N ARG A 70 -6.17 -15.00 2.24
CA ARG A 70 -6.77 -16.31 1.88
C ARG A 70 -6.55 -17.35 2.96
N THR A 71 -5.35 -17.40 3.53
CA THR A 71 -5.05 -18.28 4.67
C THR A 71 -5.91 -17.91 5.87
N LEU A 72 -6.04 -16.61 6.18
CA LEU A 72 -6.88 -16.10 7.26
C LEU A 72 -8.35 -16.51 7.07
N ARG A 73 -8.90 -16.36 5.85
CA ARG A 73 -10.26 -16.84 5.53
C ARG A 73 -10.41 -18.35 5.77
N ALA A 74 -9.45 -19.16 5.32
CA ALA A 74 -9.49 -20.61 5.51
C ALA A 74 -9.39 -21.00 7.00
N MET A 75 -8.61 -20.26 7.79
CA MET A 75 -8.52 -20.45 9.24
C MET A 75 -9.81 -20.03 9.95
N ALA A 76 -10.41 -18.91 9.57
CA ALA A 76 -11.68 -18.43 10.13
C ALA A 76 -12.83 -19.43 9.88
N ALA A 77 -12.86 -20.08 8.72
CA ALA A 77 -13.83 -21.15 8.45
C ALA A 77 -13.72 -22.35 9.42
N ARG A 78 -12.57 -22.54 10.08
CA ARG A 78 -12.31 -23.63 11.04
C ARG A 78 -12.42 -23.20 12.50
N HIS A 79 -12.00 -21.98 12.82
CA HIS A 79 -11.88 -21.49 14.20
C HIS A 79 -13.01 -20.53 14.60
N GLY A 80 -13.79 -20.04 13.63
CA GLY A 80 -14.93 -19.17 13.87
C GLY A 80 -14.71 -17.72 13.43
N PRO A 81 -15.70 -16.85 13.72
CA PRO A 81 -15.79 -15.49 13.18
C PRO A 81 -14.76 -14.51 13.79
N ILE A 82 -14.18 -14.87 14.93
CA ILE A 82 -13.15 -14.12 15.65
C ILE A 82 -12.08 -15.11 16.10
N MET A 83 -10.82 -14.82 15.82
CA MET A 83 -9.70 -15.67 16.25
C MET A 83 -8.49 -14.84 16.65
N LEU A 84 -7.73 -15.32 17.62
CA LEU A 84 -6.50 -14.69 18.07
C LEU A 84 -5.30 -15.39 17.45
N LEU A 85 -4.46 -14.64 16.74
CA LEU A 85 -3.18 -15.10 16.22
C LEU A 85 -2.04 -14.47 17.01
N GLN A 86 -0.91 -15.17 17.02
CA GLN A 86 0.35 -14.68 17.57
C GLN A 86 1.34 -14.50 16.42
N LEU A 87 1.61 -13.28 15.99
CA LEU A 87 2.54 -13.00 14.89
C LEU A 87 3.92 -12.66 15.45
N GLY A 88 4.77 -13.68 15.60
CA GLY A 88 6.01 -13.54 16.36
C GLY A 88 5.69 -13.24 17.83
N GLU A 89 6.08 -12.08 18.32
CA GLU A 89 5.77 -11.60 19.67
C GLU A 89 4.51 -10.71 19.73
N VAL A 90 3.91 -10.37 18.60
CA VAL A 90 2.77 -9.45 18.52
C VAL A 90 1.45 -10.21 18.41
N PRO A 91 0.48 -10.02 19.33
CA PRO A 91 -0.85 -10.59 19.18
C PRO A 91 -1.66 -9.86 18.09
N ALA A 92 -2.41 -10.62 17.28
CA ALA A 92 -3.26 -10.09 16.22
C ALA A 92 -4.66 -10.70 16.31
N LEU A 93 -5.68 -9.85 16.48
CA LEU A 93 -7.08 -10.27 16.44
C LEU A 93 -7.58 -10.27 14.99
N VAL A 94 -8.16 -11.38 14.55
CA VAL A 94 -8.73 -11.51 13.22
C VAL A 94 -10.24 -11.61 13.34
N VAL A 95 -10.94 -10.70 12.66
CA VAL A 95 -12.40 -10.71 12.51
C VAL A 95 -12.76 -11.08 11.07
N SER A 96 -13.77 -11.92 10.88
CA SER A 96 -14.08 -12.51 9.57
C SER A 96 -15.57 -12.54 9.23
N THR A 97 -16.40 -11.81 9.98
CA THR A 97 -17.84 -11.64 9.70
C THR A 97 -18.21 -10.17 9.74
N VAL A 98 -19.32 -9.83 9.09
CA VAL A 98 -19.86 -8.47 9.06
C VAL A 98 -20.22 -7.98 10.47
N ASP A 99 -20.79 -8.85 11.30
CA ASP A 99 -21.19 -8.48 12.67
C ASP A 99 -19.96 -8.15 13.53
N MET A 100 -18.90 -8.96 13.45
CA MET A 100 -17.65 -8.68 14.18
C MET A 100 -16.92 -7.46 13.64
N ALA A 101 -16.94 -7.24 12.32
CA ALA A 101 -16.39 -6.02 11.72
C ALA A 101 -17.16 -4.77 12.17
N ARG A 102 -18.49 -4.84 12.26
CA ARG A 102 -19.32 -3.75 12.79
C ARG A 102 -18.98 -3.45 14.25
N GLU A 103 -18.87 -4.49 15.08
CA GLU A 103 -18.51 -4.33 16.49
C GLU A 103 -17.17 -3.59 16.64
N VAL A 104 -16.13 -4.03 15.92
CA VAL A 104 -14.78 -3.45 16.01
C VAL A 104 -14.68 -2.06 15.37
N MET A 105 -15.27 -1.87 14.19
CA MET A 105 -15.05 -0.66 13.38
C MET A 105 -16.07 0.45 13.62
N LYS A 106 -17.17 0.16 14.32
CA LYS A 106 -18.25 1.13 14.57
C LYS A 106 -18.58 1.24 16.05
N GLU A 107 -18.93 0.13 16.69
CA GLU A 107 -19.42 0.17 18.08
C GLU A 107 -18.27 0.40 19.07
N GLN A 108 -17.09 -0.16 18.78
CA GLN A 108 -15.86 -0.03 19.58
C GLN A 108 -14.73 0.70 18.84
N ASP A 109 -15.09 1.54 17.87
CA ASP A 109 -14.13 2.22 16.99
C ASP A 109 -13.05 2.99 17.76
N HIS A 110 -13.41 3.69 18.83
CA HIS A 110 -12.49 4.46 19.67
C HIS A 110 -11.41 3.60 20.35
N ILE A 111 -11.65 2.31 20.57
CA ILE A 111 -10.68 1.36 21.15
C ILE A 111 -9.72 0.87 20.06
N PHE A 112 -10.23 0.59 18.86
CA PHE A 112 -9.48 0.00 17.75
C PHE A 112 -9.00 1.00 16.69
N ALA A 113 -9.24 2.30 16.89
CA ALA A 113 -8.91 3.33 15.91
C ALA A 113 -7.40 3.53 15.74
N SER A 114 -6.58 3.19 16.75
CA SER A 114 -5.14 3.43 16.68
C SER A 114 -4.46 2.49 15.69
N ARG A 115 -3.48 3.04 14.96
CA ARG A 115 -2.64 2.29 14.03
C ARG A 115 -1.42 1.71 14.73
N PRO A 116 -1.00 0.47 14.38
CA PRO A 116 0.27 -0.07 14.87
C PRO A 116 1.43 0.73 14.27
N SER A 117 2.48 0.95 15.08
CA SER A 117 3.70 1.62 14.64
C SER A 117 4.57 0.65 13.83
N LEU A 118 4.51 0.75 12.51
CA LEU A 118 5.25 -0.11 11.57
C LEU A 118 6.48 0.61 11.03
N LYS A 119 7.62 -0.09 10.92
CA LYS A 119 8.90 0.55 10.58
C LYS A 119 8.90 1.23 9.22
N VAL A 120 8.45 0.52 8.18
CA VAL A 120 8.50 1.04 6.81
C VAL A 120 7.54 2.21 6.59
N PRO A 121 6.25 2.13 6.95
CA PRO A 121 5.35 3.29 6.89
C PRO A 121 5.87 4.48 7.70
N ASN A 122 6.39 4.28 8.92
CA ASN A 122 6.95 5.39 9.70
C ASN A 122 8.10 6.10 8.97
N MET A 123 9.02 5.35 8.35
CA MET A 123 10.11 5.96 7.57
C MET A 123 9.58 6.74 6.36
N LEU A 124 8.66 6.16 5.59
CA LEU A 124 8.12 6.78 4.37
C LEU A 124 7.21 7.98 4.67
N LEU A 125 6.45 7.92 5.76
CA LEU A 125 5.38 8.87 6.12
C LEU A 125 5.72 9.72 7.35
N ARG A 126 7.02 9.93 7.61
CA ARG A 126 7.55 10.89 8.59
C ARG A 126 7.07 10.65 10.02
N ASP A 127 7.18 9.40 10.47
CA ASP A 127 6.79 8.91 11.79
C ASP A 127 5.29 9.11 12.07
N GLY A 128 4.44 8.81 11.08
CA GLY A 128 2.99 8.90 11.23
C GLY A 128 2.48 10.34 11.16
N ARG A 129 3.03 11.16 10.26
CA ARG A 129 2.51 12.51 9.95
C ARG A 129 1.52 12.52 8.79
N ASP A 130 1.06 11.35 8.40
CA ASP A 130 0.03 11.10 7.40
C ASP A 130 -1.35 10.87 8.05
N VAL A 131 -2.31 10.36 7.28
CA VAL A 131 -3.67 10.06 7.77
C VAL A 131 -3.90 8.56 7.96
N ALA A 132 -3.31 7.73 7.10
CA ALA A 132 -3.56 6.28 7.05
C ALA A 132 -2.89 5.48 8.17
N PHE A 133 -1.65 5.81 8.54
CA PHE A 133 -0.77 5.10 9.49
C PHE A 133 -0.52 5.88 10.79
N ALA A 134 -0.91 7.14 10.88
CA ALA A 134 -0.78 7.91 12.10
C ALA A 134 -1.58 7.29 13.27
N PRO A 135 -0.99 7.19 14.48
CA PRO A 135 -1.68 6.65 15.64
C PRO A 135 -2.85 7.55 16.07
N TYR A 136 -3.88 6.95 16.65
CA TYR A 136 -5.06 7.71 17.06
C TYR A 136 -4.68 8.68 18.19
N GLY A 137 -5.09 9.94 18.04
CA GLY A 137 -4.75 10.99 18.99
C GLY A 137 -5.19 12.37 18.53
N ASN A 138 -4.77 13.41 19.26
CA ASN A 138 -5.09 14.81 18.92
C ASN A 138 -4.58 15.21 17.54
N TYR A 139 -3.38 14.76 17.17
CA TYR A 139 -2.79 15.03 15.87
C TYR A 139 -3.64 14.44 14.75
N TRP A 140 -3.85 13.12 14.75
CA TRP A 140 -4.63 12.42 13.72
C TRP A 140 -6.04 12.97 13.58
N ARG A 141 -6.73 13.27 14.68
CA ARG A 141 -8.09 13.84 14.64
C ARG A 141 -8.13 15.18 13.91
N GLN A 142 -7.14 16.04 14.14
CA GLN A 142 -7.05 17.34 13.50
C GLN A 142 -6.65 17.22 12.03
N VAL A 143 -5.62 16.45 11.70
CA VAL A 143 -5.20 16.26 10.30
C VAL A 143 -6.31 15.58 9.49
N LYS A 144 -6.97 14.54 10.02
CA LYS A 144 -8.13 13.92 9.37
C LYS A 144 -9.25 14.93 9.12
N LYS A 145 -9.58 15.77 10.10
CA LYS A 145 -10.59 16.84 9.94
C LYS A 145 -10.19 17.80 8.82
N VAL A 146 -8.93 18.24 8.80
CA VAL A 146 -8.41 19.13 7.77
C VAL A 146 -8.47 18.48 6.39
N SER A 147 -7.97 17.26 6.24
CA SER A 147 -8.00 16.53 4.98
C SER A 147 -9.43 16.33 4.46
N LEU A 148 -10.39 15.98 5.33
CA LEU A 148 -11.79 15.83 4.92
C LEU A 148 -12.44 17.15 4.49
N LEU A 149 -12.18 18.24 5.22
CA LEU A 149 -12.81 19.53 4.92
C LEU A 149 -12.19 20.21 3.70
N HIS A 150 -10.87 20.17 3.58
CA HIS A 150 -10.12 20.99 2.62
C HIS A 150 -9.63 20.21 1.40
N LEU A 151 -9.43 18.90 1.49
CA LEU A 151 -8.90 18.10 0.37
C LEU A 151 -9.96 17.18 -0.24
N LEU A 152 -10.76 16.53 0.62
CA LEU A 152 -11.70 15.47 0.23
C LEU A 152 -13.17 15.87 0.30
N SER A 153 -13.48 17.17 0.39
CA SER A 153 -14.86 17.63 0.45
C SER A 153 -15.57 17.50 -0.90
N ALA A 154 -16.90 17.40 -0.88
CA ALA A 154 -17.70 17.36 -2.11
C ALA A 154 -17.49 18.59 -3.02
N LYS A 155 -17.08 19.74 -2.46
CA LYS A 155 -16.69 20.92 -3.23
C LYS A 155 -15.39 20.64 -4.00
N MET A 156 -14.36 20.11 -3.33
CA MET A 156 -13.08 19.77 -3.96
C MET A 156 -13.23 18.66 -5.02
N VAL A 157 -13.99 17.60 -4.72
CA VAL A 157 -14.23 16.54 -5.71
C VAL A 157 -14.87 17.10 -6.99
N ARG A 158 -15.74 18.12 -6.86
CA ARG A 158 -16.36 18.81 -8.00
C ARG A 158 -15.38 19.74 -8.73
N SER A 159 -14.49 20.45 -8.03
CA SER A 159 -13.50 21.32 -8.69
C SER A 159 -12.58 20.52 -9.60
N PHE A 160 -12.12 19.34 -9.18
CA PHE A 160 -11.28 18.45 -10.00
C PHE A 160 -12.03 17.69 -11.11
N ARG A 161 -13.27 18.06 -11.42
CA ARG A 161 -14.02 17.45 -12.54
C ARG A 161 -13.31 17.67 -13.87
N VAL A 162 -12.70 18.84 -14.06
CA VAL A 162 -11.99 19.19 -15.31
C VAL A 162 -10.78 18.29 -15.50
N VAL A 163 -9.90 18.13 -14.49
CA VAL A 163 -8.79 17.16 -14.51
C VAL A 163 -9.26 15.78 -14.94
N ARG A 164 -10.28 15.24 -14.27
CA ARG A 164 -10.73 13.88 -14.58
C ARG A 164 -11.27 13.77 -16.01
N ARG A 165 -11.95 14.80 -16.52
CA ARG A 165 -12.46 14.80 -17.90
C ARG A 165 -11.32 14.85 -18.92
N GLU A 166 -10.34 15.71 -18.70
CA GLU A 166 -9.18 15.86 -19.57
C GLU A 166 -8.33 14.59 -19.60
N GLU A 167 -8.00 14.02 -18.44
CA GLU A 167 -7.16 12.81 -18.39
C GLU A 167 -7.87 11.60 -19.00
N VAL A 168 -9.19 11.47 -18.80
CA VAL A 168 -9.97 10.41 -19.47
C VAL A 168 -9.99 10.62 -20.99
N ALA A 169 -10.17 11.86 -21.46
CA ALA A 169 -10.12 12.17 -22.88
C ALA A 169 -8.76 11.82 -23.50
N CYS A 170 -7.66 12.20 -22.84
CA CYS A 170 -6.29 11.84 -23.25
C CYS A 170 -6.11 10.32 -23.32
N MET A 171 -6.52 9.58 -22.29
CA MET A 171 -6.44 8.12 -22.29
C MET A 171 -7.25 7.51 -23.44
N THR A 172 -8.49 7.96 -23.66
CA THR A 172 -9.33 7.43 -24.75
C THR A 172 -8.74 7.69 -26.13
N ASP A 173 -8.11 8.85 -26.32
CA ASP A 173 -7.46 9.21 -27.58
C ASP A 173 -6.18 8.38 -27.81
N GLU A 174 -5.39 8.15 -26.75
CA GLU A 174 -4.23 7.26 -26.77
C GLU A 174 -4.63 5.81 -27.11
N ILE A 175 -5.69 5.29 -26.49
CA ILE A 175 -6.24 3.97 -26.80
C ILE A 175 -6.75 3.92 -28.24
N SER A 176 -7.52 4.93 -28.68
CA SER A 176 -8.08 4.96 -30.04
C SER A 176 -6.99 4.93 -31.11
N ARG A 177 -5.89 5.67 -30.89
CA ARG A 177 -4.72 5.65 -31.78
C ARG A 177 -4.00 4.31 -31.77
N ALA A 178 -3.85 3.69 -30.60
CA ALA A 178 -3.17 2.40 -30.45
C ALA A 178 -4.01 1.21 -31.00
N CYS A 179 -5.34 1.29 -30.97
CA CYS A 179 -6.21 0.25 -31.52
C CYS A 179 -5.97 0.01 -33.03
N SER A 180 -5.53 1.03 -33.76
CA SER A 180 -5.19 0.92 -35.19
C SER A 180 -3.93 0.10 -35.45
N SER A 181 -3.08 -0.12 -34.44
CA SER A 181 -1.80 -0.83 -34.58
C SER A 181 -1.76 -2.21 -33.89
N GLY A 182 -2.82 -2.61 -33.17
CA GLY A 182 -2.95 -3.95 -32.59
C GLY A 182 -3.60 -3.97 -31.19
N PRO A 183 -3.43 -5.08 -30.44
CA PRO A 183 -3.93 -5.19 -29.07
C PRO A 183 -3.35 -4.11 -28.15
N VAL A 184 -4.21 -3.49 -27.34
CA VAL A 184 -3.83 -2.39 -26.44
C VAL A 184 -3.77 -2.89 -24.99
N ASP A 185 -2.73 -2.48 -24.26
CA ASP A 185 -2.64 -2.70 -22.81
C ASP A 185 -3.54 -1.71 -22.05
N VAL A 186 -4.79 -2.12 -21.84
CA VAL A 186 -5.78 -1.37 -21.05
C VAL A 186 -5.37 -1.28 -19.57
N THR A 187 -4.59 -2.23 -19.07
CA THR A 187 -4.12 -2.21 -17.66
C THR A 187 -3.14 -1.07 -17.45
N GLY A 188 -2.14 -0.97 -18.32
CA GLY A 188 -1.20 0.15 -18.33
C GLY A 188 -1.91 1.49 -18.50
N ALA A 189 -2.87 1.58 -19.43
CA ALA A 189 -3.64 2.80 -19.67
C ALA A 189 -4.43 3.26 -18.43
N LEU A 190 -5.14 2.36 -17.74
CA LEU A 190 -5.91 2.69 -16.53
C LEU A 190 -5.01 3.09 -15.35
N LYS A 191 -3.87 2.42 -15.18
CA LYS A 191 -2.88 2.78 -14.15
C LYS A 191 -2.29 4.16 -14.42
N SER A 192 -1.98 4.45 -15.69
CA SER A 192 -1.48 5.76 -16.11
C SER A 192 -2.52 6.85 -15.89
N LEU A 193 -3.79 6.59 -16.23
CA LEU A 193 -4.91 7.50 -15.98
C LEU A 193 -5.03 7.85 -14.49
N ALA A 194 -5.06 6.85 -13.61
CA ALA A 194 -5.15 7.07 -12.17
C ALA A 194 -3.97 7.89 -11.66
N ASN A 195 -2.74 7.57 -12.12
CA ASN A 195 -1.54 8.29 -11.76
C ASN A 195 -1.51 9.73 -12.26
N HIS A 196 -1.99 10.01 -13.47
CA HIS A 196 -2.06 11.38 -13.98
C HIS A 196 -3.10 12.21 -13.23
N ILE A 197 -4.30 11.66 -12.99
CA ILE A 197 -5.35 12.32 -12.20
C ILE A 197 -4.81 12.68 -10.82
N ILE A 198 -4.27 11.71 -10.08
CA ILE A 198 -3.81 11.97 -8.72
C ILE A 198 -2.60 12.90 -8.70
N SER A 199 -1.72 12.84 -9.71
CA SER A 199 -0.58 13.76 -9.81
C SER A 199 -1.03 15.19 -10.00
N ARG A 200 -2.02 15.43 -10.87
CA ARG A 200 -2.58 16.77 -11.04
C ARG A 200 -3.31 17.28 -9.80
N ILE A 201 -4.03 16.42 -9.11
CA ILE A 201 -4.74 16.79 -7.87
C ILE A 201 -3.77 17.07 -6.72
N THR A 202 -2.68 16.30 -6.63
CA THR A 202 -1.76 16.38 -5.48
C THR A 202 -0.59 17.33 -5.67
N LEU A 203 -0.08 17.48 -6.89
CA LEU A 203 1.15 18.23 -7.20
C LEU A 203 0.93 19.35 -8.25
N GLY A 204 -0.31 19.47 -8.77
CA GLY A 204 -0.64 20.40 -9.82
C GLY A 204 -0.23 19.93 -11.22
N SER A 205 -0.44 20.80 -12.21
CA SER A 205 -0.04 20.57 -13.60
C SER A 205 1.47 20.70 -13.78
N SER A 206 2.23 19.71 -13.29
CA SER A 206 3.56 19.45 -13.82
C SER A 206 3.39 19.02 -15.27
N SER A 207 3.85 19.87 -16.21
CA SER A 207 3.84 19.51 -17.63
C SER A 207 4.42 18.10 -17.80
N LYS A 208 3.90 17.29 -18.74
CA LYS A 208 4.49 15.97 -19.10
C LYS A 208 6.01 16.05 -19.41
N GLN A 209 6.53 17.27 -19.62
CA GLN A 209 7.92 17.65 -19.80
C GLN A 209 8.76 17.75 -18.52
N GLU A 210 8.17 17.89 -17.32
CA GLU A 210 8.94 17.99 -16.08
C GLU A 210 9.58 16.63 -15.75
N ILE A 211 10.91 16.60 -15.73
CA ILE A 211 11.77 15.41 -15.55
C ILE A 211 11.34 14.59 -14.31
N TRP A 212 10.91 15.28 -13.25
CA TRP A 212 10.50 14.67 -11.98
C TRP A 212 9.18 13.91 -12.05
N GLY A 213 8.26 14.22 -12.97
CA GLY A 213 6.92 13.62 -13.02
C GLY A 213 6.94 12.10 -13.24
N ARG A 214 7.79 11.60 -14.14
CA ARG A 214 7.98 10.15 -14.34
C ARG A 214 8.76 9.50 -13.19
N GLN A 215 9.76 10.20 -12.67
CA GLN A 215 10.61 9.70 -11.60
C GLN A 215 9.83 9.51 -10.29
N ILE A 216 8.99 10.48 -9.92
CA ILE A 216 8.19 10.40 -8.69
C ILE A 216 7.12 9.29 -8.77
N VAL A 217 6.45 9.12 -9.92
CA VAL A 217 5.49 8.02 -10.12
C VAL A 217 6.17 6.66 -9.96
N HIS A 218 7.31 6.47 -10.62
CA HIS A 218 8.04 5.21 -10.53
C HIS A 218 8.51 4.90 -9.10
N VAL A 219 9.12 5.89 -8.43
CA VAL A 219 9.67 5.69 -7.08
C VAL A 219 8.57 5.51 -6.03
N LEU A 220 7.42 6.17 -6.17
CA LEU A 220 6.28 5.94 -5.28
C LEU A 220 5.60 4.58 -5.51
N GLY A 221 5.63 4.05 -6.73
CA GLY A 221 5.24 2.64 -6.98
C GLY A 221 6.15 1.64 -6.25
N VAL A 222 7.46 1.94 -6.18
CA VAL A 222 8.39 1.17 -5.33
C VAL A 222 8.04 1.34 -3.86
N ALA A 223 7.77 2.57 -3.40
CA ALA A 223 7.36 2.84 -2.01
C ALA A 223 6.11 2.04 -1.61
N SER A 224 5.10 1.97 -2.48
CA SER A 224 3.89 1.14 -2.32
C SER A 224 4.23 -0.32 -2.09
N THR A 225 5.16 -0.85 -2.87
CA THR A 225 5.62 -2.25 -2.72
C THR A 225 6.35 -2.47 -1.40
N LEU A 226 7.17 -1.51 -0.97
CA LEU A 226 7.92 -1.59 0.28
C LEU A 226 7.00 -1.49 1.50
N MET A 227 5.96 -0.63 1.47
CA MET A 227 5.04 -0.43 2.60
C MET A 227 4.38 -1.73 3.06
N GLY A 228 4.09 -2.62 2.12
CA GLY A 228 3.50 -3.88 2.45
C GLY A 228 4.51 -4.99 2.77
N ALA A 229 5.81 -4.80 2.51
CA ALA A 229 6.82 -5.84 2.68
C ALA A 229 6.92 -6.32 4.14
N PHE A 230 7.27 -7.61 4.32
CA PHE A 230 7.50 -8.17 5.65
C PHE A 230 8.74 -7.55 6.29
N HIS A 231 8.56 -6.94 7.47
CA HIS A 231 9.64 -6.39 8.28
C HIS A 231 9.76 -7.19 9.59
N ALA A 232 10.86 -7.91 9.78
CA ALA A 232 11.03 -8.80 10.94
C ALA A 232 10.95 -8.05 12.29
N GLY A 233 11.45 -6.81 12.35
CA GLY A 233 11.41 -5.99 13.57
C GLY A 233 9.99 -5.63 14.03
N ASP A 234 9.00 -5.64 13.12
CA ASP A 234 7.60 -5.32 13.46
C ASP A 234 6.92 -6.48 14.19
N TYR A 235 7.42 -7.71 14.00
CA TYR A 235 6.89 -8.92 14.63
C TYR A 235 7.75 -9.44 15.78
N PHE A 236 9.03 -9.07 15.81
CA PHE A 236 10.00 -9.47 16.85
C PHE A 236 10.62 -8.24 17.52
N PRO A 237 9.84 -7.42 18.25
CA PRO A 237 10.33 -6.20 18.89
C PRO A 237 11.46 -6.43 19.89
N SER A 238 11.57 -7.62 20.51
CA SER A 238 12.72 -7.95 21.36
C SER A 238 14.03 -8.21 20.60
N LEU A 239 13.96 -8.40 19.28
CA LEU A 239 15.09 -8.70 18.40
C LEU A 239 15.17 -7.68 17.24
N PRO A 240 15.33 -6.37 17.53
CA PRO A 240 15.30 -5.33 16.50
C PRO A 240 16.43 -5.47 15.49
N TRP A 241 17.53 -6.14 15.85
CA TRP A 241 18.65 -6.41 14.95
C TRP A 241 18.28 -7.32 13.76
N LEU A 242 17.20 -8.10 13.84
CA LEU A 242 16.73 -8.96 12.73
C LEU A 242 16.35 -8.15 11.49
N SER A 243 15.90 -6.91 11.63
CA SER A 243 15.55 -6.08 10.47
C SER A 243 16.75 -5.77 9.58
N ARG A 244 17.96 -5.74 10.15
CA ARG A 244 19.20 -5.34 9.46
C ARG A 244 19.58 -6.28 8.31
N PHE A 245 19.18 -7.55 8.36
CA PHE A 245 19.52 -8.52 7.30
C PHE A 245 18.62 -8.43 6.08
N SER A 246 17.47 -7.75 6.18
CA SER A 246 16.51 -7.68 5.08
C SER A 246 16.90 -6.69 3.97
N GLY A 247 17.79 -5.73 4.27
CA GLY A 247 18.08 -4.58 3.40
C GLY A 247 16.87 -3.66 3.15
N LEU A 248 15.74 -3.90 3.82
CA LEU A 248 14.48 -3.20 3.56
C LEU A 248 14.57 -1.72 3.94
N GLU A 249 15.15 -1.42 5.11
CA GLU A 249 15.36 -0.04 5.56
C GLU A 249 16.26 0.76 4.59
N GLU A 250 17.28 0.13 4.00
CA GLU A 250 18.15 0.78 3.01
C GLU A 250 17.41 1.05 1.68
N ARG A 251 16.54 0.14 1.25
CA ARG A 251 15.67 0.36 0.09
C ARG A 251 14.73 1.53 0.32
N VAL A 252 14.17 1.66 1.52
CA VAL A 252 13.32 2.79 1.90
C VAL A 252 14.12 4.08 1.90
N LYS A 253 15.35 4.09 2.43
CA LYS A 253 16.23 5.28 2.37
C LYS A 253 16.47 5.73 0.94
N ARG A 254 16.81 4.82 0.02
CA ARG A 254 16.99 5.17 -1.41
C ARG A 254 15.75 5.76 -2.06
N VAL A 255 14.56 5.34 -1.63
CA VAL A 255 13.29 5.95 -2.06
C VAL A 255 13.19 7.39 -1.55
N LEU A 256 13.45 7.61 -0.26
CA LEU A 256 13.42 8.94 0.37
C LEU A 256 14.47 9.89 -0.22
N ASP A 257 15.68 9.41 -0.51
CA ASP A 257 16.76 10.18 -1.14
C ASP A 257 16.35 10.79 -2.49
N VAL A 258 15.35 10.18 -3.16
CA VAL A 258 14.79 10.68 -4.42
C VAL A 258 13.50 11.47 -4.22
N VAL A 259 12.59 11.00 -3.38
CA VAL A 259 11.27 11.62 -3.21
C VAL A 259 11.36 12.94 -2.44
N ASP A 260 12.22 13.01 -1.42
CA ASP A 260 12.28 14.17 -0.53
C ASP A 260 12.73 15.44 -1.25
N PRO A 261 13.83 15.44 -2.04
CA PRO A 261 14.24 16.62 -2.78
C PRO A 261 13.18 17.08 -3.79
N ILE A 262 12.50 16.13 -4.44
CA ILE A 262 11.43 16.45 -5.39
C ILE A 262 10.27 17.14 -4.68
N LEU A 263 9.81 16.60 -3.55
CA LEU A 263 8.71 17.21 -2.80
C LEU A 263 9.11 18.56 -2.19
N ASP A 264 10.37 18.74 -1.78
CA ASP A 264 10.90 20.04 -1.34
C ASP A 264 10.87 21.08 -2.48
N GLU A 265 11.33 20.70 -3.67
CA GLU A 265 11.27 21.57 -4.85
C GLU A 265 9.83 21.94 -5.21
N ILE A 266 8.90 20.97 -5.13
CA ILE A 266 7.48 21.20 -5.38
C ILE A 266 6.91 22.17 -4.35
N ILE A 267 7.15 21.96 -3.05
CA ILE A 267 6.66 22.85 -2.00
C ILE A 267 7.18 24.28 -2.21
N GLU A 268 8.46 24.42 -2.54
CA GLU A 268 9.08 25.73 -2.76
C GLU A 268 8.54 26.42 -4.03
N LYS A 269 8.31 25.66 -5.11
CA LYS A 269 7.68 26.17 -6.33
C LYS A 269 6.27 26.70 -6.06
N HIS A 270 5.48 25.99 -5.25
CA HIS A 270 4.13 26.44 -4.88
C HIS A 270 4.16 27.68 -3.98
N ARG A 271 5.15 27.82 -3.09
CA ARG A 271 5.33 29.04 -2.29
C ARG A 271 5.64 30.29 -3.12
N ARG A 272 6.42 30.13 -4.19
CA ARG A 272 6.83 31.23 -5.07
C ARG A 272 5.76 31.59 -6.10
N ARG A 273 4.72 30.77 -6.23
CA ARG A 273 3.63 31.01 -7.18
C ARG A 273 2.88 32.28 -6.79
N SER A 274 2.61 33.15 -7.78
CA SER A 274 1.77 34.32 -7.55
C SER A 274 0.32 33.88 -7.35
N ARG A 275 -0.42 34.55 -6.45
CA ARG A 275 -1.88 34.33 -6.30
C ARG A 275 -2.68 34.70 -7.56
N GLU A 276 -2.06 35.40 -8.51
CA GLU A 276 -2.64 35.79 -9.80
C GLU A 276 -2.45 34.72 -10.91
N ASP A 277 -1.71 33.64 -10.66
CA ASP A 277 -1.65 32.52 -11.62
C ASP A 277 -3.04 31.87 -11.69
N GLU A 278 -3.72 31.96 -12.83
CA GLU A 278 -5.03 31.31 -13.11
C GLU A 278 -4.97 29.77 -13.17
N ARG A 279 -3.93 29.15 -12.60
CA ARG A 279 -3.76 27.70 -12.62
C ARG A 279 -4.71 27.02 -11.64
N GLU A 280 -4.99 25.77 -11.95
CA GLU A 280 -5.80 24.88 -11.13
C GLU A 280 -5.15 24.66 -9.76
N THR A 281 -5.88 25.02 -8.70
CA THR A 281 -5.47 24.81 -7.30
C THR A 281 -5.36 23.33 -6.97
N ASP A 282 -4.22 22.90 -6.44
CA ASP A 282 -3.95 21.53 -6.03
C ASP A 282 -3.85 21.36 -4.50
N PHE A 283 -3.60 20.13 -4.02
CA PHE A 283 -3.50 19.86 -2.58
C PHE A 283 -2.34 20.58 -1.90
N VAL A 284 -1.21 20.77 -2.58
CA VAL A 284 -0.06 21.48 -1.99
C VAL A 284 -0.41 22.94 -1.80
N ASP A 285 -1.06 23.58 -2.78
CA ASP A 285 -1.58 24.96 -2.64
C ASP A 285 -2.50 25.09 -1.42
N ILE A 286 -3.45 24.16 -1.28
CA ILE A 286 -4.42 24.17 -0.17
C ILE A 286 -3.72 23.99 1.17
N LEU A 287 -2.83 23.01 1.30
CA LEU A 287 -2.11 22.75 2.55
C LEU A 287 -1.18 23.90 2.93
N LEU A 288 -0.53 24.54 1.95
CA LEU A 288 0.27 25.74 2.17
C LEU A 288 -0.58 26.93 2.62
N SER A 289 -1.77 27.12 2.04
CA SER A 289 -2.68 28.20 2.47
C SER A 289 -3.12 28.05 3.93
N LEU A 290 -3.23 26.81 4.42
CA LEU A 290 -3.54 26.54 5.83
C LEU A 290 -2.35 26.89 6.75
N GLN A 291 -1.10 26.89 6.25
CA GLN A 291 0.06 27.31 7.05
C GLN A 291 0.12 28.82 7.34
N GLU A 292 -0.81 29.63 6.79
CA GLU A 292 -0.90 31.06 7.11
C GLU A 292 -1.33 31.29 8.56
N ASP A 293 -2.12 30.38 9.13
CA ASP A 293 -2.45 30.36 10.56
C ASP A 293 -1.31 29.68 11.37
N PRO A 294 -0.79 30.31 12.44
CA PRO A 294 0.32 29.76 13.22
C PRO A 294 0.06 28.40 13.86
N GLU A 295 -1.15 28.13 14.34
CA GLU A 295 -1.50 26.83 14.93
C GLU A 295 -1.57 25.75 13.84
N MET A 296 -2.17 26.09 12.70
CA MET A 296 -2.23 25.19 11.55
C MET A 296 -0.85 24.93 10.94
N LYS A 297 0.06 25.91 10.94
CA LYS A 297 1.45 25.73 10.52
C LYS A 297 2.20 24.70 11.37
N ARG A 298 1.91 24.65 12.67
CA ARG A 298 2.48 23.65 13.59
C ARG A 298 1.93 22.26 13.31
N LEU A 299 0.62 22.16 13.02
CA LEU A 299 -0.06 20.91 12.69
C LEU A 299 0.35 20.37 11.31
N ILE A 300 0.31 21.23 10.29
CA ILE A 300 0.58 20.94 8.88
C ILE A 300 1.97 21.48 8.53
N SER A 301 3.01 20.93 9.14
CA SER A 301 4.40 21.26 8.77
C SER A 301 4.74 20.77 7.36
N ASN A 302 5.88 21.21 6.78
CA ASN A 302 6.32 20.71 5.47
C ASN A 302 6.45 19.18 5.45
N GLU A 303 6.95 18.58 6.55
CA GLU A 303 7.01 17.12 6.69
C GLU A 303 5.63 16.47 6.69
N SER A 304 4.62 17.15 7.25
CA SER A 304 3.23 16.67 7.20
C SER A 304 2.65 16.81 5.79
N ILE A 305 2.96 17.89 5.05
CA ILE A 305 2.56 18.03 3.64
C ILE A 305 3.17 16.90 2.81
N LYS A 306 4.47 16.65 2.94
CA LYS A 306 5.16 15.54 2.25
C LYS A 306 4.53 14.19 2.57
N ALA A 307 4.24 13.94 3.85
CA ALA A 307 3.61 12.71 4.31
C ALA A 307 2.19 12.54 3.73
N ILE A 308 1.32 13.55 3.83
CA ILE A 308 -0.06 13.51 3.30
C ILE A 308 -0.07 13.34 1.78
N VAL A 309 0.80 14.05 1.06
CA VAL A 309 0.90 13.90 -0.40
C VAL A 309 1.39 12.50 -0.79
N THR A 310 2.37 11.97 -0.07
CA THR A 310 2.88 10.61 -0.29
C THR A 310 1.80 9.57 0.02
N ASP A 311 1.10 9.71 1.14
CA ASP A 311 -0.02 8.86 1.59
C ASP A 311 -1.09 8.75 0.49
N VAL A 312 -1.65 9.89 0.07
CA VAL A 312 -2.68 9.96 -0.99
C VAL A 312 -2.21 9.34 -2.31
N ARG A 313 -0.95 9.59 -2.69
CA ARG A 313 -0.41 9.09 -3.96
C ARG A 313 -0.22 7.59 -3.94
N VAL A 314 0.31 7.04 -2.85
CA VAL A 314 0.51 5.60 -2.76
C VAL A 314 -0.82 4.85 -2.62
N ASP A 315 -1.80 5.41 -1.92
CA ASP A 315 -3.15 4.86 -1.86
C ASP A 315 -3.83 4.82 -3.24
N CYS A 316 -3.57 5.83 -4.09
CA CYS A 316 -4.13 5.86 -5.43
C CYS A 316 -3.61 4.73 -6.34
N ASP A 317 -2.37 4.25 -6.15
CA ASP A 317 -1.89 3.08 -6.88
C ASP A 317 -2.73 1.83 -6.56
N VAL A 318 -3.18 1.70 -5.30
CA VAL A 318 -4.09 0.62 -4.88
C VAL A 318 -5.45 0.76 -5.59
N PHE A 319 -5.97 1.99 -5.68
CA PHE A 319 -7.23 2.30 -6.38
C PHE A 319 -7.15 2.02 -7.89
N GLY A 320 -6.07 2.45 -8.55
CA GLY A 320 -5.85 2.19 -9.98
C GLY A 320 -5.89 0.70 -10.31
N ASN A 321 -5.28 -0.12 -9.45
CA ASN A 321 -5.35 -1.57 -9.61
C ASN A 321 -6.77 -2.15 -9.37
N ALA A 322 -7.63 -1.48 -8.59
CA ALA A 322 -9.02 -1.90 -8.43
C ALA A 322 -9.89 -1.55 -9.65
N CYS A 323 -9.65 -0.38 -10.26
CA CYS A 323 -10.26 -0.02 -11.55
C CYS A 323 -9.91 -1.02 -12.65
N VAL A 324 -8.67 -1.51 -12.68
CA VAL A 324 -8.23 -2.56 -13.62
C VAL A 324 -9.05 -3.84 -13.43
N VAL A 325 -9.20 -4.32 -12.18
CA VAL A 325 -9.99 -5.53 -11.89
C VAL A 325 -11.45 -5.35 -12.32
N SER A 326 -12.04 -4.18 -12.06
CA SER A 326 -13.40 -3.86 -12.52
C SER A 326 -13.52 -3.88 -14.04
N CYS A 327 -12.57 -3.24 -14.73
CA CYS A 327 -12.55 -3.23 -16.19
C CYS A 327 -12.42 -4.65 -16.77
N MET A 328 -11.50 -5.47 -16.24
CA MET A 328 -11.31 -6.86 -16.68
C MET A 328 -12.58 -7.69 -16.50
N LYS A 329 -13.30 -7.55 -15.38
CA LYS A 329 -14.58 -8.23 -15.16
C LYS A 329 -15.65 -7.82 -16.16
N ASN A 330 -15.76 -6.51 -16.42
CA ASN A 330 -16.75 -5.96 -17.34
C ASN A 330 -16.44 -6.35 -18.80
N VAL A 331 -15.16 -6.47 -19.16
CA VAL A 331 -14.75 -7.00 -20.46
C VAL A 331 -14.98 -8.51 -20.55
N ALA A 332 -14.72 -9.29 -19.50
CA ALA A 332 -14.87 -10.75 -19.52
C ALA A 332 -16.33 -11.24 -19.54
N SER A 333 -17.30 -10.45 -19.06
CA SER A 333 -18.72 -10.82 -18.99
C SER A 333 -19.55 -10.18 -20.12
N PRO A 334 -20.06 -10.96 -21.11
CA PRO A 334 -20.91 -10.44 -22.19
C PRO A 334 -22.20 -9.78 -21.69
N LEU A 335 -22.77 -10.32 -20.62
CA LEU A 335 -24.00 -9.82 -20.00
C LEU A 335 -23.77 -8.43 -19.37
N THR A 336 -22.70 -8.29 -18.61
CA THR A 336 -22.33 -7.01 -17.98
C THR A 336 -22.02 -5.94 -19.03
N ARG A 337 -21.38 -6.34 -20.13
CA ARG A 337 -21.10 -5.46 -21.27
C ARG A 337 -22.37 -4.93 -21.93
N SER A 338 -23.39 -5.77 -22.11
CA SER A 338 -24.68 -5.35 -22.70
C SER A 338 -25.40 -4.32 -21.82
N HIS A 339 -25.53 -4.59 -20.51
CA HIS A 339 -26.18 -3.68 -19.56
C HIS A 339 -25.46 -2.33 -19.43
N LEU A 340 -24.11 -2.33 -19.47
CA LEU A 340 -23.32 -1.08 -19.46
C LEU A 340 -23.55 -0.25 -20.73
N ASN A 341 -23.64 -0.89 -21.89
CA ASN A 341 -23.92 -0.22 -23.16
C ASN A 341 -25.33 0.37 -23.19
N ASP A 342 -26.33 -0.37 -22.71
CA ASP A 342 -27.72 0.08 -22.65
C ASP A 342 -27.88 1.27 -21.67
N ALA A 343 -27.23 1.20 -20.51
CA ALA A 343 -27.18 2.32 -19.56
C ALA A 343 -26.51 3.56 -20.15
N ARG A 344 -25.43 3.38 -20.93
CA ARG A 344 -24.74 4.49 -21.62
C ARG A 344 -25.63 5.14 -22.67
N VAL A 345 -26.28 4.34 -23.52
CA VAL A 345 -27.19 4.84 -24.57
C VAL A 345 -28.38 5.56 -23.96
N SER A 346 -28.96 5.03 -22.88
CA SER A 346 -30.06 5.66 -22.15
C SER A 346 -29.65 7.01 -21.54
N CYS A 347 -28.49 7.08 -20.89
CA CYS A 347 -27.98 8.33 -20.31
C CYS A 347 -27.70 9.40 -21.38
N CYS A 348 -27.08 9.03 -22.51
CA CYS A 348 -26.82 9.94 -23.63
C CYS A 348 -28.11 10.50 -24.25
N ARG A 349 -29.21 9.72 -24.28
CA ARG A 349 -30.52 10.21 -24.74
C ARG A 349 -31.18 11.19 -23.76
N SER A 350 -30.87 11.09 -22.47
CA SER A 350 -31.43 11.95 -21.42
C SER A 350 -30.70 13.29 -21.25
N ALA A 351 -29.47 13.40 -21.74
CA ALA A 351 -28.73 14.66 -21.83
C ALA A 351 -29.11 15.33 -23.16
N GLY A 352 -29.99 16.34 -23.12
CA GLY A 352 -30.47 17.05 -24.31
C GLY A 352 -29.36 17.72 -25.15
N PRO A 353 -29.70 18.31 -26.31
CA PRO A 353 -28.73 18.81 -27.29
C PRO A 353 -28.16 20.17 -26.85
N GLU A 354 -27.20 20.17 -25.93
CA GLU A 354 -26.23 21.26 -25.81
C GLU A 354 -24.90 20.79 -26.42
N ALA A 355 -24.82 20.84 -27.75
CA ALA A 355 -23.57 20.70 -28.47
C ALA A 355 -23.55 21.68 -29.65
N ASP A 356 -22.56 22.58 -29.64
CA ASP A 356 -22.18 23.42 -30.77
C ASP A 356 -21.86 22.55 -31.99
N PRO A 357 -22.54 22.74 -33.14
CA PRO A 357 -22.39 21.90 -34.33
C PRO A 357 -21.02 22.01 -35.03
N ARG A 358 -20.05 22.79 -34.52
CA ARG A 358 -18.70 22.88 -35.10
C ARG A 358 -17.68 21.88 -34.54
N ALA A 359 -17.99 21.13 -33.49
CA ALA A 359 -17.14 20.07 -32.97
C ALA A 359 -17.54 18.71 -33.58
N GLY A 360 -16.85 18.29 -34.64
CA GLY A 360 -17.07 17.01 -35.34
C GLY A 360 -16.66 15.78 -34.52
N GLY A 361 -17.38 15.50 -33.43
CA GLY A 361 -17.25 14.29 -32.63
C GLY A 361 -18.50 14.04 -31.80
N LEU A 362 -18.96 12.79 -31.73
CA LEU A 362 -20.04 12.36 -30.85
C LEU A 362 -19.80 12.88 -29.42
N PRO A 363 -20.80 13.48 -28.75
CA PRO A 363 -20.63 13.99 -27.40
C PRO A 363 -20.34 12.81 -26.45
N LEU A 364 -19.08 12.66 -26.05
CA LEU A 364 -18.69 11.86 -24.89
C LEU A 364 -19.15 12.60 -23.64
N THR A 365 -20.45 12.51 -23.34
CA THR A 365 -21.00 12.89 -22.03
C THR A 365 -20.56 11.82 -21.03
N ILE A 366 -19.31 11.90 -20.57
CA ILE A 366 -18.86 11.21 -19.36
C ILE A 366 -19.47 11.95 -18.18
N SER A 367 -20.75 11.68 -17.91
CA SER A 367 -21.40 12.15 -16.70
C SER A 367 -20.80 11.36 -15.53
N MET A 368 -19.95 12.01 -14.73
CA MET A 368 -19.46 11.47 -13.45
C MET A 368 -20.50 11.61 -12.33
N ASP A 369 -21.78 11.77 -12.69
CA ASP A 369 -22.88 11.83 -11.74
C ASP A 369 -23.22 10.41 -11.28
N THR A 370 -22.58 9.97 -10.19
CA THR A 370 -22.76 8.63 -9.61
C THR A 370 -24.21 8.37 -9.17
N SER A 371 -25.03 9.41 -9.00
CA SER A 371 -26.45 9.29 -8.67
C SER A 371 -27.29 8.67 -9.79
N ARG A 372 -26.81 8.75 -11.05
CA ARG A 372 -27.52 8.22 -12.24
C ARG A 372 -26.99 6.87 -12.73
N PHE A 373 -25.88 6.37 -12.16
CA PHE A 373 -25.21 5.14 -12.60
C PHE A 373 -25.19 4.07 -11.49
N GLY A 374 -26.36 3.72 -10.96
CA GLY A 374 -26.49 2.68 -9.92
C GLY A 374 -25.82 1.35 -10.29
N ALA A 375 -25.88 0.94 -11.58
CA ALA A 375 -25.24 -0.28 -12.08
C ALA A 375 -23.70 -0.21 -12.11
N GLN A 376 -23.10 0.95 -12.43
CA GLN A 376 -21.64 1.12 -12.41
C GLN A 376 -21.11 1.18 -10.98
N HIS A 377 -21.86 1.81 -10.06
CA HIS A 377 -21.53 1.84 -8.64
C HIS A 377 -21.55 0.41 -8.05
N CYS A 378 -22.57 -0.40 -8.36
CA CYS A 378 -22.62 -1.80 -7.95
C CYS A 378 -21.48 -2.63 -8.57
N SER A 379 -21.19 -2.46 -9.86
CA SER A 379 -20.07 -3.15 -10.54
C SER A 379 -18.71 -2.80 -9.91
N LEU A 380 -18.48 -1.54 -9.51
CA LEU A 380 -17.28 -1.13 -8.80
C LEU A 380 -17.19 -1.77 -7.41
N LEU A 381 -18.29 -1.78 -6.65
CA LEU A 381 -18.35 -2.41 -5.33
C LEU A 381 -18.11 -3.93 -5.41
N ASP A 382 -18.75 -4.63 -6.36
CA ASP A 382 -18.53 -6.06 -6.62
C ASP A 382 -17.09 -6.37 -7.06
N SER A 383 -16.44 -5.40 -7.72
CA SER A 383 -15.04 -5.51 -8.14
C SER A 383 -14.08 -5.35 -6.97
N GLN A 384 -14.34 -4.41 -6.07
CA GLN A 384 -13.60 -4.27 -4.80
C GLN A 384 -13.74 -5.55 -3.95
N GLN A 385 -14.95 -6.08 -3.82
CA GLN A 385 -15.24 -7.28 -3.03
C GLN A 385 -14.58 -8.55 -3.63
N HIS A 386 -14.56 -8.68 -4.95
CA HIS A 386 -13.90 -9.82 -5.59
C HIS A 386 -12.37 -9.71 -5.56
N ARG A 387 -11.80 -8.51 -5.72
CA ARG A 387 -10.36 -8.27 -5.55
C ARG A 387 -9.87 -8.78 -4.19
N GLN A 388 -10.59 -8.47 -3.12
CA GLN A 388 -10.29 -8.97 -1.77
C GLN A 388 -10.30 -10.51 -1.68
N GLN A 389 -10.95 -11.20 -2.63
CA GLN A 389 -11.09 -12.64 -2.66
C GLN A 389 -10.17 -13.36 -3.67
N THR A 390 -9.72 -12.70 -4.75
CA THR A 390 -9.18 -13.39 -5.93
C THR A 390 -7.88 -12.87 -6.55
N SER A 391 -7.11 -11.93 -5.97
CA SER A 391 -5.87 -11.48 -6.65
C SER A 391 -4.61 -12.33 -6.31
N PRO A 392 -4.12 -13.15 -7.24
CA PRO A 392 -2.70 -13.40 -7.44
C PRO A 392 -2.26 -12.83 -8.80
N SER A 393 -1.33 -11.87 -8.84
CA SER A 393 -0.34 -11.82 -9.92
C SER A 393 0.74 -10.76 -9.64
N PRO A 394 2.04 -11.14 -9.71
CA PRO A 394 3.17 -10.24 -9.60
C PRO A 394 3.46 -9.59 -10.97
N PHE A 395 3.77 -8.30 -10.99
CA PHE A 395 4.53 -7.72 -12.10
C PHE A 395 5.92 -7.37 -11.58
N HIS A 396 6.92 -8.06 -12.11
CA HIS A 396 8.33 -7.72 -11.97
C HIS A 396 8.60 -6.42 -12.74
N PRO A 397 9.04 -5.32 -12.10
CA PRO A 397 9.90 -4.39 -12.79
C PRO A 397 11.26 -5.07 -12.96
N THR A 398 11.57 -5.49 -14.18
CA THR A 398 12.92 -5.89 -14.54
C THR A 398 13.84 -4.70 -14.26
N VAL A 399 14.66 -4.81 -13.22
CA VAL A 399 15.74 -3.86 -12.93
C VAL A 399 16.74 -3.97 -14.07
N LYS A 400 16.61 -3.13 -15.10
CA LYS A 400 17.73 -2.86 -16.00
C LYS A 400 18.71 -1.98 -15.22
N GLY A 401 19.92 -2.52 -15.08
CA GLY A 401 20.98 -2.01 -14.23
C GLY A 401 21.31 -0.55 -14.50
N PHE A 402 21.70 0.11 -13.41
CA PHE A 402 22.59 1.24 -13.41
C PHE A 402 23.77 0.97 -14.35
N GLY A 403 24.17 1.99 -15.11
CA GLY A 403 25.40 1.98 -15.90
C GLY A 403 26.58 1.60 -15.01
N GLU A 404 27.30 0.57 -15.45
CA GLU A 404 28.50 0.03 -14.80
C GLU A 404 29.68 1.01 -14.89
N ALA A 405 30.39 1.15 -13.77
CA ALA A 405 31.85 1.25 -13.75
C ALA A 405 32.36 0.40 -12.56
N PRO A 406 33.55 -0.23 -12.66
CA PRO A 406 33.68 -1.64 -12.29
C PRO A 406 34.38 -1.86 -10.95
N VAL A 407 33.81 -2.66 -10.05
CA VAL A 407 34.59 -3.43 -9.07
C VAL A 407 33.90 -4.77 -8.74
N SER A 408 34.62 -5.82 -9.10
CA SER A 408 34.60 -7.25 -8.70
C SER A 408 33.29 -7.98 -8.33
N SER A 409 33.14 -9.09 -9.04
CA SER A 409 32.24 -10.23 -8.81
C SER A 409 32.21 -10.76 -7.38
N SER A 410 31.02 -11.00 -6.83
CA SER A 410 30.48 -12.36 -6.64
C SER A 410 29.14 -12.33 -5.92
N TYR A 411 28.41 -13.44 -6.04
CA TYR A 411 27.14 -13.77 -5.38
C TYR A 411 25.84 -13.35 -6.09
N ARG A 412 25.35 -14.33 -6.86
CA ARG A 412 24.05 -14.45 -7.50
C ARG A 412 23.36 -15.67 -6.87
N ARG A 413 22.38 -15.51 -5.98
CA ARG A 413 21.13 -16.32 -5.91
C ARG A 413 20.24 -15.98 -4.71
N ASP A 414 18.94 -16.21 -4.94
CA ASP A 414 17.81 -16.35 -4.01
C ASP A 414 17.04 -15.07 -3.61
N GLU A 415 16.34 -14.49 -4.58
CA GLU A 415 15.18 -13.62 -4.33
C GLU A 415 13.94 -14.47 -4.03
N ALA A 416 13.61 -14.64 -2.75
CA ALA A 416 12.32 -15.16 -2.31
C ALA A 416 11.29 -14.02 -2.25
N SER A 417 10.23 -14.14 -3.04
CA SER A 417 9.10 -13.23 -3.12
C SER A 417 8.29 -13.19 -1.81
N MET A 418 8.20 -12.03 -1.16
CA MET A 418 7.25 -11.76 -0.07
C MET A 418 6.33 -10.60 -0.46
N THR A 419 5.05 -10.93 -0.67
CA THR A 419 3.94 -10.01 -0.91
C THR A 419 3.27 -9.58 0.40
N PRO A 420 2.51 -8.48 0.38
CA PRO A 420 2.28 -7.73 1.59
C PRO A 420 1.23 -8.31 2.55
N LEU A 421 1.51 -8.16 3.85
CA LEU A 421 0.76 -8.74 4.97
C LEU A 421 -0.39 -7.87 5.50
N LEU A 422 -0.61 -6.68 4.94
CA LEU A 422 -1.56 -5.72 5.47
C LEU A 422 -2.60 -5.38 4.40
N ALA A 423 -3.73 -6.06 4.49
CA ALA A 423 -5.00 -5.53 4.01
C ALA A 423 -5.61 -4.77 5.20
N TRP A 424 -5.75 -3.46 5.06
CA TRP A 424 -6.61 -2.63 5.91
C TRP A 424 -7.70 -2.04 5.03
#